data_AF-A0A3N5XFD9-F1
#
_entry.id   AF-A0A3N5XFD9-F1
#
_cell.length_a   1.000
_cell.length_b   1.000
_cell.length_c   1.000
_cell.angle_alpha   90.00
_cell.angle_beta   90.00
_cell.angle_gamma   90.00
#
_symmetry.space_group_name_H-M   'P 1'
#
loop_
_entity.id
_entity.type
_entity.pdbx_description
1 polymer ?
#
loop_
_entity_poly.entity_id
_entity_poly.type
_entity_poly.pdbx_seq_one_letter_code
_entity_poly.pdbx_strand_id
1 'polypeptide(L)' 'MKCYTCGGKMEYTITDLPFKVHQHSIIIIKNVPVFQCSNCNEYQLEDSVMKSVDILLSSIDSKVEVEILSFAA' A
#
# COMPACT_ATOMS: atom_id res chain seq x y z
N MET A 1 -4.94 3.83 -17.11
CA MET A 1 -5.22 2.44 -16.69
C MET A 1 -6.69 2.32 -16.30
N LYS A 2 -7.33 1.16 -16.53
CA LYS A 2 -8.72 0.91 -16.11
C LYS A 2 -8.71 0.07 -14.83
N CYS A 3 -9.66 0.30 -13.94
CA CYS A 3 -9.85 -0.48 -12.74
C CYS A 3 -10.26 -1.92 -13.11
N TYR A 4 -9.55 -2.92 -12.59
CA TYR A 4 -9.90 -4.33 -12.82
C TYR A 4 -11.20 -4.74 -12.12
N THR A 5 -11.59 -4.02 -11.06
CA THR A 5 -12.82 -4.28 -10.29
C THR A 5 -14.08 -3.73 -10.97
N CYS A 6 -14.04 -2.49 -11.49
CA CYS A 6 -15.24 -1.82 -12.01
C CYS A 6 -15.11 -1.21 -13.42
N GLY A 7 -13.94 -1.30 -14.06
CA GLY A 7 -13.67 -0.70 -15.38
C GLY A 7 -13.50 0.83 -15.39
N GLY A 8 -13.62 1.49 -14.23
CA GLY A 8 -13.46 2.94 -14.05
C GLY A 8 -12.03 3.45 -14.32
N LYS A 9 -11.87 4.77 -14.35
CA LYS A 9 -10.55 5.41 -14.54
C LYS A 9 -9.71 5.29 -13.28
N MET A 10 -8.45 4.92 -13.46
CA MET A 10 -7.44 4.94 -12.40
C MET A 10 -6.67 6.26 -12.45
N GLU A 11 -6.42 6.86 -11.29
CA GLU A 11 -5.71 8.14 -11.14
C GLU A 11 -4.56 7.99 -10.16
N TYR A 12 -3.41 8.57 -10.49
CA TYR A 12 -2.24 8.53 -9.60
C TYR A 12 -2.47 9.42 -8.39
N THR A 13 -2.15 8.91 -7.20
CA THR A 13 -2.20 9.66 -5.94
C THR A 13 -1.16 9.13 -4.96
N ILE A 14 -0.92 9.87 -3.88
CA ILE A 14 -0.05 9.48 -2.77
C ILE A 14 -0.92 9.36 -1.53
N THR A 15 -0.87 8.21 -0.85
CA THR A 15 -1.73 7.92 0.31
C THR A 15 -1.02 7.03 1.32
N ASP A 16 -1.67 6.82 2.47
CA ASP A 16 -1.18 5.92 3.51
C ASP A 16 -1.94 4.59 3.41
N LEU A 17 -1.23 3.45 3.43
CA LEU A 17 -1.82 2.12 3.30
C LEU A 17 -1.48 1.21 4.49
N PRO A 18 -2.48 0.51 5.07
CA PRO A 18 -2.25 -0.51 6.08
C PRO A 18 -1.93 -1.87 5.43
N PHE A 19 -0.92 -2.56 5.97
CA PHE A 19 -0.49 -3.90 5.60
C PHE A 19 -0.60 -4.80 6.83
N LYS A 20 -1.49 -5.79 6.76
CA LYS A 20 -1.61 -6.79 7.82
C LYS A 20 -0.52 -7.84 7.64
N VAL A 21 0.48 -7.83 8.52
CA VAL A 21 1.64 -8.75 8.44
C VAL A 21 1.45 -10.01 9.28
N HIS A 22 0.71 -9.93 10.38
CA HIS A 22 0.34 -11.08 11.23
C HIS A 22 -1.11 -10.97 11.71
N GLN A 23 -1.59 -11.95 12.49
CA GLN A 23 -2.95 -11.97 13.03
C GLN A 23 -3.32 -10.68 13.79
N HIS A 24 -2.38 -10.15 14.56
CA HIS A 24 -2.51 -8.97 15.43
C HIS A 24 -1.49 -7.86 15.13
N SER A 25 -0.81 -7.91 13.98
CA SER A 25 0.20 -6.92 13.61
C SER A 25 -0.16 -6.24 12.29
N ILE A 26 -0.27 -4.91 12.32
CA ILE A 26 -0.60 -4.07 11.17
C ILE A 26 0.46 -2.99 11.02
N ILE A 27 1.01 -2.86 9.83
CA ILE A 27 2.01 -1.85 9.48
C ILE A 27 1.36 -0.81 8.58
N ILE A 28 1.39 0.46 8.97
CA ILE A 28 0.91 1.55 8.14
C ILE A 28 2.12 2.16 7.43
N ILE A 29 2.17 2.06 6.11
CA ILE A 29 3.21 2.74 5.31
C ILE A 29 2.61 4.04 4.77
N LYS A 30 3.25 5.16 5.11
CA LYS A 30 2.83 6.50 4.70
C LYS A 30 3.39 6.89 3.35
N ASN A 31 2.70 7.79 2.65
CA ASN A 31 3.13 8.36 1.37
C ASN A 31 3.43 7.33 0.27
N VAL A 32 2.65 6.26 0.22
CA VAL A 32 2.75 5.23 -0.80
C VAL A 32 2.15 5.76 -2.11
N PRO A 33 2.92 5.78 -3.20
CA PRO A 33 2.38 6.12 -4.52
C PRO A 33 1.49 4.99 -5.04
N VAL A 34 0.26 5.33 -5.41
CA VAL A 34 -0.76 4.36 -5.87
C VAL A 34 -1.54 4.91 -7.06
N PHE A 35 -2.19 4.02 -7.79
CA PHE A 35 -3.33 4.37 -8.62
C PHE A 35 -4.62 4.10 -7.85
N GLN A 36 -5.46 5.11 -7.67
CA GLN A 36 -6.78 4.96 -7.07
C GLN A 36 -7.88 5.09 -8.13
N CYS A 37 -8.88 4.20 -8.08
CA CYS A 37 -10.05 4.32 -8.94
C CYS A 37 -10.96 5.44 -8.45
N SER A 38 -11.27 6.42 -9.30
CA SER A 38 -12.16 7.53 -8.95
C SER A 38 -13.64 7.13 -8.77
N ASN A 39 -14.01 5.89 -9.10
CA ASN A 39 -15.38 5.41 -9.02
C ASN A 39 -15.63 4.48 -7.81
N CYS A 40 -14.76 3.50 -7.58
CA CYS A 40 -14.93 2.50 -6.52
C CYS A 40 -13.86 2.57 -5.41
N ASN A 41 -12.94 3.53 -5.48
CA ASN A 41 -11.84 3.75 -4.53
C ASN A 41 -10.83 2.59 -4.40
N GLU A 42 -10.84 1.65 -5.35
CA GLU A 42 -9.86 0.56 -5.42
C GLU A 42 -8.45 1.11 -5.64
N TYR A 43 -7.46 0.53 -4.95
CA TYR A 43 -6.05 0.89 -5.13
C TYR A 43 -5.34 -0.15 -6.02
N GLN A 44 -4.38 0.32 -6.81
CA GLN A 44 -3.43 -0.51 -7.54
C GLN A 44 -2.03 0.03 -7.31
N LEU A 45 -1.13 -0.86 -6.95
CA LEU A 45 0.28 -0.57 -6.72
C LEU A 45 1.06 -1.05 -7.95
N GLU A 46 2.00 -0.23 -8.42
CA GLU A 46 2.91 -0.68 -9.46
C GLU A 46 3.91 -1.69 -8.90
N ASP A 47 4.43 -2.59 -9.75
CA ASP A 47 5.39 -3.62 -9.36
C ASP A 47 6.64 -3.05 -8.66
N SER A 48 7.11 -1.87 -9.07
CA SER A 48 8.23 -1.17 -8.42
C SER A 48 7.90 -0.76 -6.99
N VAL A 49 6.70 -0.23 -6.77
CA VAL A 49 6.21 0.18 -5.45
C VAL A 49 6.01 -1.03 -4.56
N MET A 50 5.43 -2.12 -5.08
CA MET A 50 5.27 -3.36 -4.33
C MET A 50 6.62 -3.95 -3.89
N LYS A 51 7.64 -3.92 -4.76
CA LYS A 51 8.98 -4.37 -4.38
C LYS A 51 9.56 -3.55 -3.22
N SER A 52 9.39 -2.23 -3.23
CA SER A 52 9.85 -1.38 -2.12
C SER A 52 9.06 -1.64 -0.84
N VAL A 53 7.74 -1.87 -0.94
CA VAL A 53 6.90 -2.26 0.20
C VAL A 53 7.37 -3.59 0.78
N ASP A 54 7.63 -4.61 -0.04
CA ASP A 54 8.10 -5.92 0.42
C ASP A 54 9.45 -5.82 1.16
N ILE A 55 10.37 -4.98 0.67
CA ILE A 55 11.65 -4.72 1.34
C ILE A 55 11.40 -4.09 2.72
N LEU A 56 10.55 -3.07 2.81
CA LEU A 56 10.21 -2.43 4.09
C LEU A 56 9.61 -3.45 5.07
N LEU A 57 8.62 -4.23 4.63
CA LEU A 57 7.96 -5.24 5.45
C LEU A 57 8.91 -6.37 5.90
N SER A 58 9.90 -6.74 5.09
CA SER A 58 10.87 -7.79 5.43
C SER A 58 11.77 -7.44 6.63
N SER A 59 11.90 -6.15 6.94
CA SER A 59 12.76 -5.65 8.01
C SER A 59 12.08 -5.49 9.37
N ILE A 60 10.78 -5.79 9.45
CA ILE A 60 9.93 -5.49 10.61
C ILE A 60 9.90 -6.65 11.61
N ASP A 61 10.02 -6.35 12.90
CA ASP A 61 9.84 -7.33 13.99
C ASP A 61 8.33 -7.59 14.21
N SER A 62 7.95 -8.86 14.16
CA SER A 62 6.56 -9.31 14.28
C SER A 62 5.92 -9.14 15.67
N LYS A 63 6.69 -8.64 16.66
CA LYS A 63 6.21 -8.41 18.03
C LYS A 63 5.41 -7.12 18.21
N VAL A 64 5.36 -6.24 17.20
CA VAL A 64 4.65 -4.96 17.30
C VAL A 64 3.20 -5.13 16.84
N GLU A 65 2.24 -4.60 17.61
CA GLU A 65 0.81 -4.62 17.24
C GLU A 65 0.50 -3.64 16.10
N VAL A 66 1.05 -2.41 16.19
CA VAL A 66 0.92 -1.39 15.14
C VAL A 66 2.23 -0.60 14.99
N GLU A 67 2.74 -0.50 13.77
CA GLU A 67 3.91 0.33 13.44
C GLU A 67 3.60 1.25 12.24
N ILE A 68 4.20 2.44 12.23
CA ILE A 68 4.02 3.44 11.18
C ILE A 68 5.37 3.71 10.52
N LEU A 69 5.48 3.38 9.24
CA LEU A 69 6.66 3.63 8.41
C LEU A 69 6.38 4.73 7.41
N SER A 70 7.42 5.41 6.94
CA SER A 70 7.32 6.32 5.80
C SER A 70 7.91 5.66 4.57
N PHE A 71 7.20 5.72 3.45
CA PHE A 71 7.71 5.25 2.18
C PHE A 71 8.88 6.14 1.74
N ALA A 72 10.06 5.55 1.61
CA ALA A 72 11.26 6.17 1.05
C ALA A 72 11.82 5.20 0.00
N ALA A 73 11.50 5.45 -1.27
CA ALA A 73 11.99 4.71 -2.42
C ALA A 73 13.22 5.37 -3.03
#